data_AF-A0A3D5FWE6-F1
#
_entry.id   AF-A0A3D5FWE6-F1
#
_cell.length_a   1.000
_cell.length_b   1.000
_cell.length_c   1.000
_cell.angle_alpha   90.00
_cell.angle_beta   90.00
_cell.angle_gamma   90.00
#
_symmetry.space_group_name_H-M   'P 1'
#
loop_
_entity.id
_entity.type
_entity.pdbx_description
1 polymer ?
#
loop_
_entity_poly.entity_id
_entity_poly.type
_entity_poly.pdbx_seq_one_letter_code
_entity_poly.pdbx_strand_id
1 'polypeptide(L)'
;MICTTPSPSSMIAAGVSHCRRATVRFNTVVLPDLVAALESDDEWLARNASLAIARHGKSAGDFVEQLQCTVAHPNRYVQANALKALQRIDTPASRTALIDALQTSRWCPITTPKTPY
;
A
#
# COMPACT_ATOMS: atom_id res chain seq x y z
N MET A 1 47.66 41.32 -33.17
CA MET A 1 46.25 40.92 -33.09
C MET A 1 46.23 39.40 -32.96
N ILE A 2 46.27 38.91 -31.72
CA ILE A 2 46.42 37.47 -31.44
C ILE A 2 45.28 37.10 -30.51
N CYS A 3 44.35 36.30 -31.04
CA CYS A 3 43.23 35.72 -30.32
C CYS A 3 43.77 34.71 -29.30
N THR A 4 43.76 35.08 -28.03
CA THR A 4 43.93 34.15 -26.91
C THR A 4 42.64 33.37 -26.71
N THR A 5 42.67 32.07 -26.98
CA THR A 5 41.64 31.10 -26.60
C THR A 5 41.67 30.87 -25.08
N PRO A 6 40.53 30.87 -24.36
CA PRO A 6 40.50 30.42 -22.98
C PRO A 6 40.26 28.90 -22.83
N SER A 7 41.19 28.27 -22.09
CA SER A 7 41.10 27.19 -21.07
C SER A 7 40.08 26.03 -21.17
N PRO A 8 40.50 24.76 -20.92
CA PRO A 8 39.72 23.54 -21.20
C PRO A 8 38.70 23.11 -20.11
N SER A 9 38.16 24.01 -19.31
CA SER A 9 37.29 23.65 -18.17
C SER A 9 35.80 23.45 -18.51
N SER A 10 35.40 23.40 -19.79
CA SER A 10 33.98 23.34 -20.19
C SER A 10 33.53 22.07 -20.92
N MET A 11 34.32 20.99 -20.95
CA MET A 11 33.96 19.79 -21.73
C MET A 11 34.20 18.48 -20.97
N ILE A 12 33.46 18.28 -19.89
CA ILE A 12 33.31 16.95 -19.29
C ILE A 12 32.14 16.24 -19.98
N ALA A 13 32.52 15.32 -20.85
CA ALA A 13 31.89 14.01 -21.06
C ALA A 13 30.38 14.00 -21.30
N ALA A 14 30.02 14.20 -22.57
CA ALA A 14 28.86 13.54 -23.14
C ALA A 14 29.04 12.02 -23.06
N GLY A 15 27.99 11.30 -22.64
CA GLY A 15 27.79 9.93 -23.12
C GLY A 15 27.94 8.78 -22.14
N VAL A 16 27.45 8.88 -20.90
CA VAL A 16 26.82 7.72 -20.22
C VAL A 16 25.61 8.20 -19.44
N SER A 17 24.50 8.45 -20.15
CA SER A 17 23.20 8.70 -19.52
C SER A 17 22.77 7.43 -18.79
N HIS A 18 23.02 7.41 -17.48
CA HIS A 18 22.47 6.47 -16.53
C HIS A 18 20.98 6.22 -16.83
N CYS A 19 20.63 4.95 -17.05
CA CYS A 19 19.30 4.43 -16.73
C CYS A 19 19.07 4.56 -15.21
N ARG A 20 18.93 5.78 -14.69
CA ARG A 20 18.48 6.01 -13.32
C ARG A 20 16.97 5.76 -13.34
N ARG A 21 16.62 4.51 -13.03
CA ARG A 21 15.29 4.00 -12.74
C ARG A 21 14.41 5.11 -12.16
N ALA A 22 13.53 5.68 -12.99
CA ALA A 22 12.49 6.57 -12.53
C ALA A 22 11.52 5.74 -11.69
N THR A 23 11.72 5.70 -10.37
CA THR A 23 10.65 5.31 -9.45
C THR A 23 9.61 6.40 -9.54
N VAL A 24 8.65 6.19 -10.43
CA VAL A 24 7.66 7.20 -10.71
C VAL A 24 6.85 7.48 -9.46
N ARG A 25 6.65 8.76 -9.17
CA ARG A 25 5.87 9.31 -8.07
C ARG A 25 4.35 9.10 -8.25
N PHE A 26 3.92 7.97 -8.82
CA PHE A 26 2.51 7.62 -9.04
C PHE A 26 1.80 7.13 -7.77
N ASN A 27 2.54 6.94 -6.68
CA ASN A 27 2.06 6.22 -5.51
C ASN A 27 1.16 7.05 -4.56
N THR A 28 1.18 8.39 -4.66
CA THR A 28 0.50 9.25 -3.67
C THR A 28 -0.97 9.52 -4.00
N VAL A 29 -1.38 9.39 -5.26
CA VAL A 29 -2.77 9.67 -5.67
C VAL A 29 -3.64 8.41 -5.61
N VAL A 30 -3.06 7.23 -5.81
CA VAL A 30 -3.84 5.98 -5.97
C VAL A 30 -4.35 5.42 -4.64
N LEU A 31 -3.59 5.55 -3.54
CA LEU A 31 -3.96 4.96 -2.26
C LEU A 31 -5.27 5.53 -1.66
N PRO A 32 -5.49 6.86 -1.63
CA PRO A 32 -6.77 7.41 -1.19
C PRO A 32 -7.98 6.85 -1.97
N ASP A 33 -7.87 6.77 -3.29
CA ASP A 33 -8.95 6.26 -4.15
C ASP A 33 -9.22 4.77 -3.90
N LEU A 34 -8.16 3.98 -3.70
CA LEU A 34 -8.30 2.57 -3.33
C LEU A 34 -8.96 2.39 -1.97
N VAL A 35 -8.66 3.26 -0.99
CA VAL A 35 -9.29 3.21 0.33
C VAL A 35 -10.77 3.59 0.23
N ALA A 36 -11.12 4.61 -0.55
CA ALA A 36 -12.52 4.94 -0.82
C ALA A 36 -13.26 3.78 -1.51
N ALA A 37 -12.61 3.05 -2.41
CA ALA A 37 -13.18 1.89 -3.08
C ALA A 37 -13.47 0.69 -2.16
N LEU A 38 -12.97 0.69 -0.90
CA LEU A 38 -13.32 -0.33 0.10
C LEU A 38 -14.77 -0.22 0.57
N GLU A 39 -15.38 0.96 0.44
CA GLU A 39 -16.77 1.23 0.83
C GLU A 39 -17.77 0.97 -0.31
N SER A 40 -17.29 0.49 -1.46
CA SER A 40 -18.15 0.19 -2.61
C SER A 40 -19.07 -1.00 -2.35
N ASP A 41 -20.32 -0.89 -2.78
CA ASP A 41 -21.27 -2.02 -2.83
C ASP A 41 -20.86 -3.12 -3.84
N ASP A 42 -19.97 -2.81 -4.79
CA ASP A 42 -19.42 -3.81 -5.70
C ASP A 42 -18.33 -4.64 -4.99
N GLU A 43 -18.70 -5.88 -4.67
CA GLU A 43 -17.82 -6.84 -3.99
C GLU A 43 -16.48 -7.05 -4.73
N TRP A 44 -16.49 -7.05 -6.07
CA TRP A 44 -15.29 -7.24 -6.88
C TRP A 44 -14.37 -6.03 -6.79
N LEU A 45 -14.95 -4.83 -6.81
CA LEU A 45 -14.19 -3.58 -6.66
C LEU A 45 -13.52 -3.51 -5.29
N ALA A 46 -14.25 -3.75 -4.20
CA ALA A 46 -13.71 -3.75 -2.84
C ALA A 46 -12.61 -4.83 -2.64
N ARG A 47 -12.80 -6.02 -3.22
CA ARG A 47 -11.75 -7.07 -3.22
C ARG A 47 -10.49 -6.65 -3.94
N ASN A 48 -10.63 -6.09 -5.14
CA ASN A 48 -9.48 -5.67 -5.94
C ASN A 48 -8.76 -4.49 -5.28
N ALA A 49 -9.52 -3.55 -4.70
CA ALA A 49 -8.98 -2.42 -3.96
C ALA A 49 -8.17 -2.88 -2.74
N SER A 50 -8.73 -3.73 -1.89
CA SER A 50 -8.03 -4.27 -0.72
C SER A 50 -6.77 -5.07 -1.10
N LEU A 51 -6.81 -5.85 -2.18
CA LEU A 51 -5.63 -6.55 -2.69
C LEU A 51 -4.55 -5.59 -3.20
N ALA A 52 -4.95 -4.52 -3.91
CA ALA A 52 -4.04 -3.50 -4.39
C ALA A 52 -3.36 -2.79 -3.22
N ILE A 53 -4.12 -2.33 -2.21
CA ILE A 53 -3.58 -1.71 -0.98
C ILE A 53 -2.57 -2.66 -0.31
N ALA A 54 -2.91 -3.95 -0.18
CA ALA A 54 -2.00 -4.94 0.38
C ALA A 54 -0.69 -5.11 -0.43
N ARG A 55 -0.66 -4.78 -1.72
CA ARG A 55 0.55 -4.82 -2.56
C ARG A 55 1.41 -3.56 -2.42
N HIS A 56 0.82 -2.42 -2.05
CA HIS A 56 1.57 -1.18 -1.77
C HIS A 56 2.47 -1.28 -0.54
N GLY A 57 2.18 -2.21 0.38
CA GLY A 57 3.00 -2.51 1.54
C GLY A 57 3.25 -1.27 2.41
N LYS A 58 4.51 -0.98 2.74
CA LYS A 58 4.91 0.17 3.57
C LYS A 58 4.36 1.52 3.12
N SER A 59 4.05 1.69 1.82
CA SER A 59 3.51 2.94 1.30
C SER A 59 2.08 3.23 1.77
N ALA A 60 1.34 2.21 2.22
CA ALA A 60 -0.01 2.36 2.75
C ALA A 60 -0.02 2.71 4.26
N GLY A 61 1.12 3.10 4.82
CA GLY A 61 1.28 3.36 6.26
C GLY A 61 0.38 4.46 6.82
N ASP A 62 -0.01 5.42 5.98
CA ASP A 62 -0.91 6.51 6.39
C ASP A 62 -2.37 6.03 6.57
N PHE A 63 -2.70 4.81 6.14
CA PHE A 63 -4.06 4.26 6.12
C PHE A 63 -4.29 3.13 7.14
N VAL A 64 -3.46 3.05 8.18
CA VAL A 64 -3.53 1.98 9.18
C VAL A 64 -4.88 1.94 9.89
N GLU A 65 -5.45 3.10 10.25
CA GLU A 65 -6.75 3.18 10.94
C GLU A 65 -7.90 2.70 10.04
N GLN A 66 -7.92 3.12 8.78
CA GLN A 66 -8.93 2.68 7.81
C GLN A 66 -8.82 1.17 7.55
N LEU A 67 -7.59 0.65 7.45
CA LEU A 67 -7.35 -0.78 7.30
C LEU A 67 -7.80 -1.57 8.54
N GLN A 68 -7.64 -1.02 9.74
CA GLN A 68 -8.13 -1.63 10.98
C GLN A 68 -9.67 -1.75 10.96
N CYS A 69 -10.39 -0.72 10.55
CA CYS A 69 -11.85 -0.79 10.36
C CYS A 69 -12.23 -1.83 9.29
N THR A 70 -11.46 -1.91 8.20
CA THR A 70 -11.69 -2.85 7.08
C THR A 70 -11.57 -4.32 7.49
N VAL A 71 -10.91 -4.65 8.60
CA VAL A 71 -10.88 -6.02 9.13
C VAL A 71 -12.28 -6.53 9.50
N ALA A 72 -13.23 -5.65 9.82
CA ALA A 72 -14.62 -6.02 10.12
C ALA A 72 -15.53 -6.07 8.87
N HIS A 73 -14.98 -5.91 7.66
CA HIS A 73 -15.74 -5.84 6.43
C HIS A 73 -16.53 -7.15 6.17
N PRO A 74 -17.78 -7.13 5.66
CA PRO A 74 -18.61 -8.34 5.50
C PRO A 74 -17.98 -9.40 4.59
N ASN A 75 -17.19 -8.99 3.59
CA ASN A 75 -16.47 -9.91 2.71
C ASN A 75 -15.16 -10.43 3.32
N ARG A 76 -15.09 -11.75 3.56
CA ARG A 76 -13.90 -12.45 4.11
C ARG A 76 -12.59 -12.20 3.35
N TYR A 77 -12.64 -11.96 2.05
CA TYR A 77 -11.43 -11.70 1.25
C TYR A 77 -10.92 -10.28 1.43
N VAL A 78 -11.83 -9.33 1.60
CA VAL A 78 -11.48 -7.94 1.96
C VAL A 78 -10.86 -7.91 3.35
N GLN A 79 -11.43 -8.64 4.32
CA GLN A 79 -10.83 -8.79 5.66
C GLN A 79 -9.41 -9.36 5.58
N ALA A 80 -9.23 -10.49 4.87
CA ALA A 80 -7.93 -11.14 4.73
C ALA A 80 -6.88 -10.22 4.06
N ASN A 81 -7.29 -9.48 3.04
CA ASN A 81 -6.42 -8.51 2.38
C ASN A 81 -6.06 -7.33 3.29
N ALA A 82 -6.99 -6.83 4.11
CA ALA A 82 -6.72 -5.78 5.10
C ALA A 82 -5.70 -6.23 6.15
N LEU A 83 -5.86 -7.44 6.71
CA LEU A 83 -4.87 -8.05 7.61
C LEU A 83 -3.50 -8.19 6.91
N LYS A 84 -3.51 -8.59 5.64
CA LYS A 84 -2.27 -8.71 4.85
C LYS A 84 -1.61 -7.36 4.59
N ALA A 85 -2.39 -6.30 4.40
CA ALA A 85 -1.90 -4.93 4.26
C ALA A 85 -1.24 -4.45 5.55
N LEU A 86 -1.92 -4.61 6.70
CA LEU A 86 -1.37 -4.27 8.03
C LEU A 86 -0.06 -5.01 8.31
N GLN A 87 0.02 -6.30 7.96
CA GLN A 87 1.25 -7.09 8.07
C GLN A 87 2.39 -6.52 7.21
N ARG A 88 2.11 -6.07 5.99
CA ARG A 88 3.13 -5.58 5.04
C ARG A 88 3.54 -4.12 5.27
N ILE A 89 2.67 -3.32 5.89
CA ILE A 89 3.00 -1.97 6.35
C ILE A 89 4.10 -2.02 7.41
N ASP A 90 3.98 -2.98 8.34
CA ASP A 90 5.01 -3.33 9.32
C ASP A 90 5.51 -2.15 10.19
N THR A 91 4.61 -1.22 10.53
CA THR A 91 4.87 -0.15 11.50
C THR A 91 4.41 -0.58 12.89
N PRO A 92 4.87 0.07 13.98
CA PRO A 92 4.36 -0.23 15.32
C PRO A 92 2.83 -0.15 15.41
N ALA A 93 2.24 0.89 14.82
CA ALA A 93 0.79 1.05 14.77
C ALA A 93 0.09 -0.08 14.00
N SER A 94 0.60 -0.46 12.82
CA SER A 94 -0.02 -1.52 12.02
C SER A 94 0.09 -2.90 12.66
N ARG A 95 1.19 -3.16 13.40
CA ARG A 95 1.37 -4.39 14.18
C ARG A 95 0.40 -4.47 15.35
N THR A 96 0.20 -3.38 16.09
CA THR A 96 -0.80 -3.31 17.16
C THR A 96 -2.20 -3.58 16.61
N ALA A 97 -2.60 -2.86 15.56
CA ALA A 97 -3.89 -3.06 14.91
C ALA A 97 -4.09 -4.50 14.41
N LEU A 98 -3.04 -5.11 13.84
CA LEU A 98 -3.07 -6.51 13.40
C LEU A 98 -3.23 -7.48 14.58
N ILE A 99 -2.52 -7.27 15.69
CA ILE A 99 -2.62 -8.13 16.88
C ILE A 99 -4.02 -8.03 17.49
N ASP A 100 -4.56 -6.82 17.65
CA ASP A 100 -5.90 -6.59 18.18
C ASP A 100 -6.96 -7.29 17.31
N ALA A 101 -6.85 -7.13 15.99
CA ALA A 101 -7.69 -7.83 15.03
C ALA A 101 -7.61 -9.36 15.16
N LEU A 102 -6.40 -9.91 15.30
CA LEU A 102 -6.23 -11.37 15.44
C LEU A 102 -6.77 -11.87 16.79
N GLN A 103 -6.60 -11.11 17.86
CA GLN A 103 -7.13 -11.44 19.18
C GLN A 103 -8.66 -11.48 19.20
N THR A 104 -9.32 -10.54 18.50
CA THR A 104 -10.78 -10.53 18.36
C THR A 104 -11.27 -11.64 17.43
N SER A 105 -10.55 -11.94 16.34
CA SER A 105 -10.92 -13.02 15.41
C SER A 105 -10.91 -14.42 16.07
N ARG A 106 -10.15 -14.59 17.15
CA ARG A 106 -10.12 -15.81 17.98
C ARG A 106 -11.51 -16.17 18.53
N TRP A 107 -12.34 -15.16 18.76
CA TRP A 107 -13.73 -15.32 19.17
C TRP A 107 -14.60 -14.97 17.96
N CYS A 108 -14.70 -15.92 17.05
CA CYS A 108 -15.47 -15.76 15.82
C CYS A 108 -16.98 -15.71 16.15
N PRO A 109 -17.68 -14.57 16.01
CA PRO A 109 -19.13 -14.52 16.22
C PRO A 109 -19.91 -15.15 15.06
N ILE A 110 -19.23 -15.42 13.94
CA ILE A 110 -19.78 -15.89 12.67
C ILE A 110 -19.79 -17.42 12.56
N THR A 111 -18.84 -18.11 13.20
CA THR A 111 -18.86 -19.58 13.29
C THR A 111 -19.74 -20.02 14.43
N THR A 112 -21.01 -20.23 14.13
CA THR A 112 -21.92 -20.98 14.99
C THR A 112 -21.91 -22.45 14.58
N PRO A 113 -22.41 -23.39 15.40
CA PRO A 113 -22.57 -24.78 15.00
C PRO A 113 -23.35 -24.99 13.68
N LYS A 114 -24.13 -23.98 13.25
CA LYS A 114 -24.92 -24.00 12.00
C LYS A 114 -24.16 -23.44 10.79
N THR A 115 -23.09 -22.68 11.01
CA THR A 115 -22.28 -22.02 9.96
C THR A 115 -20.80 -22.24 10.25
N PRO A 116 -20.30 -23.49 10.13
CA PRO A 116 -18.94 -23.82 10.51
C PRO A 116 -17.86 -23.23 9.59
N TYR A 117 -18.24 -22.66 8.43
CA TYR A 117 -17.35 -22.12 7.40
C TYR A 117 -17.86 -20.78 6.87
#